data_AF-A0A063ZCL9-F1
#
_entry.id   AF-A0A063ZCL9-F1
#
_cell.length_a   1.000
_cell.length_b   1.000
_cell.length_c   1.000
_cell.angle_alpha   90.00
_cell.angle_beta   90.00
_cell.angle_gamma   90.00
#
_symmetry.space_group_name_H-M   'P 1'
#
loop_
_entity.id
_entity.type
_entity.pdbx_description
1 polymer ?
#
loop_
_entity_poly.entity_id
_entity_poly.type
_entity_poly.pdbx_seq_one_letter_code
_entity_poly.pdbx_strand_id
1 'polypeptide(L)'
;MSEMTSIKIATGVKDRLNHLKIHPRETYSDLISRLASRAQVEVPPWQIPLIHVRINGVIRELKHPIEISAEMDEGEYILYNHEYRLLVVAPDLSEGLKDIIDEFEENWNDFVLQDESALLGGARDLRRKLIALVPGEV
;
A
#
# COMPACT_ATOMS: atom_id res chain seq x y z
N MET A 1 -35.65 -17.29 -15.82
CA MET A 1 -35.13 -18.62 -15.45
C MET A 1 -33.65 -18.60 -15.75
N SER A 2 -32.77 -18.55 -14.75
CA SER A 2 -31.31 -18.51 -15.00
C SER A 2 -30.85 -19.85 -15.54
N GLU A 3 -30.11 -19.85 -16.64
CA GLU A 3 -29.48 -21.06 -17.18
C GLU A 3 -28.54 -21.67 -16.15
N MET A 4 -28.82 -22.90 -15.71
CA MET A 4 -27.89 -23.67 -14.87
C MET A 4 -26.85 -24.32 -15.77
N THR A 5 -25.68 -23.70 -15.88
CA THR A 5 -24.49 -24.34 -16.43
C THR A 5 -23.95 -25.34 -15.41
N SER A 6 -23.91 -26.62 -15.76
CA SER A 6 -23.31 -27.66 -14.91
C SER A 6 -21.83 -27.82 -15.23
N ILE A 7 -20.99 -27.77 -14.19
CA ILE A 7 -19.55 -28.00 -14.29
C ILE A 7 -19.26 -29.38 -13.72
N LYS A 8 -18.61 -30.25 -14.51
CA LYS A 8 -18.12 -31.53 -14.01
C LYS A 8 -16.85 -31.30 -13.19
N ILE A 9 -16.84 -31.78 -11.96
CA ILE A 9 -15.67 -31.74 -11.07
C ILE A 9 -15.23 -33.16 -10.72
N ALA A 10 -13.93 -33.35 -10.47
CA ALA A 10 -13.39 -34.64 -10.05
C ALA A 10 -13.96 -35.05 -8.68
N THR A 11 -14.17 -36.35 -8.47
CA THR A 11 -14.75 -36.90 -7.23
C THR A 11 -13.96 -36.48 -5.99
N GLY A 12 -12.63 -36.50 -6.05
CA GLY A 12 -11.79 -36.05 -4.93
C GLY A 12 -11.95 -34.57 -4.59
N VAL A 13 -12.29 -33.71 -5.57
CA VAL A 13 -12.60 -32.29 -5.32
C VAL A 13 -13.95 -32.16 -4.63
N LYS A 14 -14.96 -32.90 -5.09
CA LYS A 14 -16.30 -32.94 -4.48
C LYS A 14 -16.22 -33.39 -3.01
N ASP A 15 -15.43 -34.43 -2.73
CA ASP A 15 -15.27 -34.94 -1.36
C ASP A 15 -14.60 -33.91 -0.47
N ARG A 16 -13.55 -33.24 -0.93
CA ARG A 16 -12.91 -32.13 -0.19
C ARG A 16 -13.88 -30.99 0.09
N LEU A 17 -14.68 -30.58 -0.89
CA LEU A 17 -15.69 -29.54 -0.71
C LEU A 17 -16.75 -29.95 0.33
N ASN A 18 -17.15 -31.22 0.38
CA ASN A 18 -18.09 -31.70 1.40
C ASN A 18 -17.53 -31.61 2.82
N HIS A 19 -16.24 -31.90 3.01
CA HIS A 19 -15.60 -31.77 4.32
C HIS A 19 -15.43 -30.31 4.77
N LEU A 20 -15.48 -29.36 3.83
CA LEU A 20 -15.41 -27.93 4.12
C LEU A 20 -16.77 -27.29 4.39
N LYS A 21 -17.87 -28.07 4.32
CA LYS A 21 -19.20 -27.59 4.66
C LYS A 21 -19.32 -27.38 6.16
N ILE A 22 -19.83 -26.22 6.56
CA ILE A 22 -20.08 -25.90 7.96
C ILE A 22 -21.46 -26.36 8.43
N HIS A 23 -22.37 -26.63 7.49
CA HIS A 23 -23.72 -27.11 7.78
C HIS A 23 -24.19 -28.11 6.71
N PRO A 24 -24.95 -29.16 7.07
CA PRO A 24 -25.42 -30.18 6.12
C PRO A 24 -26.25 -29.61 4.95
N ARG A 25 -26.91 -28.47 5.16
CA ARG A 25 -27.71 -27.76 4.13
C ARG A 25 -26.97 -26.67 3.36
N GLU A 26 -25.69 -26.42 3.67
CA GLU A 26 -24.89 -25.43 2.93
C GLU A 26 -24.77 -25.87 1.46
N THR A 27 -25.11 -24.97 0.52
CA THR A 27 -24.97 -25.26 -0.90
C THR A 27 -23.50 -25.14 -1.32
N TYR A 28 -23.12 -25.75 -2.44
CA TYR A 28 -21.77 -25.53 -2.97
C TYR A 28 -21.54 -24.07 -3.37
N SER A 29 -22.59 -23.35 -3.79
CA SER A 29 -22.50 -21.93 -4.11
C SER A 29 -22.15 -21.10 -2.88
N ASP A 30 -22.81 -21.36 -1.75
CA ASP A 30 -22.54 -20.66 -0.49
C ASP A 30 -21.13 -20.97 0.02
N LEU A 31 -20.73 -22.24 -0.04
CA LEU A 31 -19.41 -22.69 0.34
C LEU A 31 -18.32 -22.04 -0.53
N ILE A 32 -18.50 -22.03 -1.86
CA ILE A 32 -17.54 -21.40 -2.78
C ILE A 32 -17.48 -19.90 -2.53
N SER A 33 -18.63 -19.23 -2.33
CA SER A 33 -18.67 -17.79 -2.05
C SER A 33 -17.95 -17.46 -0.74
N ARG A 34 -18.13 -18.29 0.30
CA ARG A 34 -17.42 -18.16 1.59
C ARG A 34 -15.93 -18.47 1.48
N LEU A 35 -15.53 -19.44 0.66
CA LEU A 35 -14.12 -19.71 0.40
C LEU A 35 -13.49 -18.56 -0.40
N ALA A 36 -14.19 -18.03 -1.39
CA ALA A 36 -13.76 -16.90 -2.21
C ALA A 36 -13.65 -15.61 -1.39
N SER A 37 -14.59 -15.35 -0.47
CA SER A 37 -14.53 -14.20 0.43
C SER A 37 -13.37 -14.29 1.43
N ARG A 38 -12.98 -15.51 1.84
CA ARG A 38 -11.78 -15.76 2.65
C ARG A 38 -10.49 -15.77 1.83
N ALA A 39 -10.61 -16.00 0.53
CA ALA A 39 -9.55 -15.97 -0.45
C ALA A 39 -9.55 -14.66 -1.24
N GLN A 40 -10.12 -13.57 -0.70
CA GLN A 40 -9.51 -12.25 -0.89
C GLN A 40 -8.10 -12.38 -0.33
N VAL A 41 -7.22 -12.92 -1.17
CA VAL A 41 -5.79 -12.83 -1.01
C VAL A 41 -5.56 -11.34 -0.91
N GLU A 42 -5.15 -10.88 0.27
CA GLU A 42 -4.41 -9.63 0.39
C GLU A 42 -3.34 -9.72 -0.68
N VAL A 43 -3.58 -9.10 -1.84
CA VAL A 43 -2.54 -8.97 -2.85
C VAL A 43 -1.51 -8.12 -2.13
N PRO A 44 -0.31 -8.66 -1.85
CA PRO A 44 0.65 -7.90 -1.06
C PRO A 44 0.89 -6.58 -1.79
N PRO A 45 0.95 -5.45 -1.07
CA PRO A 45 1.25 -4.16 -1.67
C PRO A 45 2.45 -4.29 -2.60
N TRP A 46 2.32 -3.78 -3.82
CA TRP A 46 3.48 -3.66 -4.69
C TRP A 46 4.45 -2.65 -4.06
N GLN A 47 5.75 -2.84 -4.27
CA GLN A 47 6.77 -1.96 -3.73
C GLN A 47 7.37 -1.15 -4.88
N ILE A 48 7.39 0.16 -4.73
CA ILE A 48 7.91 1.10 -5.72
C ILE A 48 9.08 1.86 -5.08
N PRO A 49 10.30 1.73 -5.59
CA PRO A 49 11.44 2.45 -5.03
C PRO A 49 11.40 3.92 -5.45
N LEU A 50 11.20 4.81 -4.48
CA LEU A 50 11.36 6.25 -4.66
C LEU A 50 12.86 6.59 -4.57
N ILE A 51 13.44 6.93 -5.71
CA ILE A 51 14.89 7.21 -5.86
C ILE A 51 15.17 8.71 -5.88
N HIS A 52 14.21 9.50 -6.38
CA HIS A 52 14.34 10.94 -6.52
C HIS A 52 13.23 11.65 -5.76
N VAL A 53 13.59 12.76 -5.12
CA VAL A 53 12.66 13.65 -4.42
C VAL A 53 12.87 15.09 -4.87
N ARG A 54 11.91 15.96 -4.58
CA ARG A 54 12.02 17.39 -4.79
C ARG A 54 12.21 18.08 -3.46
N ILE A 55 13.23 18.94 -3.37
CA ILE A 55 13.52 19.75 -2.18
C ILE A 55 13.79 21.17 -2.65
N ASN A 56 12.96 22.12 -2.20
CA ASN A 56 13.00 23.51 -2.60
C ASN A 56 12.98 23.67 -4.13
N GLY A 57 12.13 22.89 -4.81
CA GLY A 57 12.03 22.88 -6.27
C GLY A 57 13.18 22.21 -7.02
N VAL A 58 14.19 21.67 -6.33
CA VAL A 58 15.34 20.99 -6.94
C VAL A 58 15.20 19.48 -6.79
N ILE A 59 15.34 18.75 -7.89
CA ILE A 59 15.34 17.28 -7.88
C ILE A 59 16.65 16.77 -7.30
N ARG A 60 16.57 15.90 -6.30
CA ARG A 60 17.72 15.26 -5.65
C ARG A 60 17.54 13.75 -5.61
N GLU A 61 18.65 13.05 -5.80
CA GLU A 61 18.74 11.59 -5.64
C GLU A 61 18.93 11.23 -4.16
N LEU A 62 18.20 10.22 -3.69
CA LEU A 62 18.31 9.70 -2.34
C LEU A 62 19.51 8.76 -2.20
N LYS A 63 20.14 8.77 -1.03
CA LYS A 63 21.25 7.86 -0.69
C LYS A 63 20.81 6.38 -0.73
N HIS A 64 19.59 6.12 -0.31
CA HIS A 64 18.93 4.82 -0.39
C HIS A 64 17.48 5.04 -0.85
N PRO A 65 16.94 4.18 -1.74
CA PRO A 65 15.55 4.29 -2.13
C PRO A 65 14.61 4.14 -0.93
N ILE A 66 13.50 4.88 -0.95
CA ILE A 66 12.38 4.65 -0.03
C ILE A 66 11.41 3.69 -0.73
N GLU A 67 11.14 2.54 -0.12
CA GLU A 67 10.14 1.61 -0.64
C GLU A 67 8.74 2.15 -0.33
N ILE A 68 8.01 2.53 -1.37
CA ILE A 68 6.61 2.96 -1.30
C ILE A 68 5.74 1.73 -1.53
N SER A 69 4.99 1.35 -0.49
CA SER A 69 3.91 0.38 -0.64
C SER A 69 2.80 1.02 -1.43
N ALA A 70 2.19 0.27 -2.34
CA ALA A 70 0.97 0.73 -2.95
C ALA A 70 -0.05 -0.38 -3.19
N GLU A 71 -1.32 -0.01 -3.06
CA GLU A 71 -2.47 -0.90 -3.02
C GLU A 71 -3.60 -0.25 -3.81
N MET A 72 -4.50 -1.06 -4.36
CA MET A 72 -5.68 -0.56 -5.04
C MET A 72 -6.90 -0.93 -4.20
N ASP A 73 -7.64 0.07 -3.76
CA ASP A 73 -8.85 -0.08 -2.96
C ASP A 73 -9.97 0.78 -3.54
N GLU A 74 -11.17 0.20 -3.68
CA GLU A 74 -12.37 0.85 -4.26
C GLU A 74 -12.16 1.63 -5.59
N GLY A 75 -11.10 1.32 -6.35
CA GLY A 75 -10.78 1.97 -7.63
C GLY A 75 -9.79 3.13 -7.51
N GLU A 76 -9.22 3.37 -6.34
CA GLU A 76 -8.16 4.34 -6.07
C GLU A 76 -6.87 3.63 -5.68
N TYR A 77 -5.75 4.27 -5.95
CA TYR A 77 -4.44 3.86 -5.46
C TYR A 77 -4.15 4.51 -4.12
N ILE A 78 -3.81 3.70 -3.14
CA ILE A 78 -3.27 4.14 -1.85
C ILE A 78 -1.76 3.89 -1.90
N LEU A 79 -0.95 4.94 -1.86
CA LEU A 79 0.51 4.84 -1.82
C LEU A 79 1.00 5.33 -0.47
N TYR A 80 1.89 4.58 0.18
CA TYR A 80 2.32 4.93 1.53
C TYR A 80 3.71 4.42 1.91
N ASN A 81 4.32 5.11 2.87
CA ASN A 81 5.46 4.68 3.64
C ASN A 81 5.35 5.22 5.07
N HIS A 82 5.18 4.33 6.04
CA HIS A 82 4.98 4.74 7.44
C HIS A 82 6.24 5.28 8.11
N GLU A 83 7.44 4.89 7.64
CA GLU A 83 8.70 5.34 8.21
C GLU A 83 8.92 6.84 8.01
N TYR A 84 8.57 7.33 6.83
CA TYR A 84 8.72 8.74 6.44
C TYR A 84 7.41 9.52 6.45
N ARG A 85 6.32 8.91 6.96
CA ARG A 85 4.98 9.50 7.03
C ARG A 85 4.50 10.02 5.68
N LEU A 86 4.64 9.18 4.65
CA LEU A 86 4.09 9.41 3.32
C LEU A 86 2.80 8.60 3.19
N LEU A 87 1.72 9.22 2.76
CA LEU A 87 0.43 8.63 2.46
C LEU A 87 -0.35 9.52 1.49
N VAL A 88 -0.68 8.97 0.32
CA VAL A 88 -1.56 9.62 -0.64
C VAL A 88 -2.60 8.64 -1.17
N VAL A 89 -3.71 9.20 -1.64
CA VAL A 89 -4.78 8.49 -2.34
C VAL A 89 -5.01 9.19 -3.67
N ALA A 90 -4.94 8.44 -4.77
CA ALA A 90 -5.01 9.00 -6.12
C ALA A 90 -5.76 8.08 -7.09
N PRO A 91 -6.42 8.61 -8.13
CA PRO A 91 -7.15 7.81 -9.11
C PRO A 91 -6.22 6.98 -10.02
N ASP A 92 -4.96 7.38 -10.16
CA ASP A 92 -3.96 6.63 -10.92
C ASP A 92 -2.56 6.71 -10.29
N LEU A 93 -1.70 5.76 -10.66
CA LEU A 93 -0.36 5.63 -10.11
C LEU A 93 0.55 6.82 -10.45
N SER A 94 0.36 7.46 -11.61
CA SER A 94 1.18 8.60 -11.99
C SER A 94 0.85 9.85 -11.18
N GLU A 95 -0.42 10.07 -10.85
CA GLU A 95 -0.85 11.14 -9.95
C GLU A 95 -0.35 10.85 -8.54
N GLY A 96 -0.59 9.63 -8.03
CA GLY A 96 -0.13 9.23 -6.69
C GLY A 96 1.38 9.36 -6.50
N LEU A 97 2.21 9.01 -7.49
CA LEU A 97 3.66 9.18 -7.37
C LEU A 97 4.10 10.66 -7.36
N LYS A 98 3.37 11.56 -8.04
CA LYS A 98 3.63 13.00 -7.95
C LYS A 98 3.26 13.51 -6.57
N ASP A 99 2.10 13.10 -6.06
CA ASP A 99 1.64 13.51 -4.74
C ASP A 99 2.56 13.00 -3.63
N ILE A 100 3.13 11.79 -3.76
CA ILE A 100 4.18 11.28 -2.84
C ILE A 100 5.42 12.20 -2.83
N ILE A 101 5.82 12.71 -4.00
CA ILE A 101 6.96 13.62 -4.10
C ILE A 101 6.63 14.97 -3.45
N ASP A 102 5.40 15.46 -3.63
CA ASP A 102 4.92 16.71 -3.06
C ASP A 102 4.79 16.61 -1.53
N GLU A 103 4.21 15.52 -1.02
CA GLU A 103 4.12 15.22 0.40
C GLU A 103 5.52 15.07 1.05
N PHE A 104 6.49 14.48 0.34
CA PHE A 104 7.87 14.45 0.82
C PHE A 104 8.44 15.85 0.98
N GLU A 105 8.21 16.75 0.01
CA GLU A 105 8.69 18.12 0.06
C GLU A 105 8.01 18.92 1.19
N GLU A 106 6.71 18.73 1.40
CA GLU A 106 5.98 19.30 2.53
C GLU A 106 6.54 18.82 3.87
N ASN A 107 6.76 17.51 4.02
CA ASN A 107 7.39 16.93 5.20
C ASN A 107 8.81 17.50 5.42
N TRP A 108 9.58 17.71 4.36
CA TRP A 108 10.89 18.36 4.47
C TRP A 108 10.78 19.79 5.03
N ASN A 109 9.83 20.56 4.52
CA ASN A 109 9.61 21.94 4.95
C ASN A 109 9.12 22.02 6.41
N ASP A 110 8.27 21.07 6.82
CA ASP A 110 7.67 21.03 8.15
C ASP A 110 8.60 20.46 9.22
N PHE A 111 9.51 19.56 8.87
CA PHE A 111 10.36 18.87 9.84
C PHE A 111 11.84 19.22 9.75
N VAL A 112 12.37 19.54 8.56
CA VAL A 112 13.81 19.79 8.37
C VAL A 112 14.12 21.28 8.43
N LEU A 113 13.32 22.11 7.78
CA LEU A 113 13.55 23.57 7.70
C LEU A 113 13.08 24.33 8.95
N GLN A 114 12.23 23.74 9.78
CA GLN A 114 11.79 24.35 11.04
C GLN A 114 12.91 24.35 12.10
N ASP A 115 12.80 25.27 13.07
CA ASP A 115 13.67 25.27 14.24
C ASP A 115 13.47 23.99 15.06
N GLU A 116 14.55 23.27 15.33
CA GLU A 116 14.56 22.04 16.12
C GLU A 116 13.98 22.22 17.53
N SER A 117 14.10 23.43 18.09
CA SER A 117 13.54 23.77 19.39
C SER A 117 12.01 23.71 19.41
N ALA A 118 11.37 23.92 18.26
CA ALA A 118 9.92 23.85 18.06
C ALA A 118 9.41 22.42 17.80
N LEU A 119 10.30 21.46 17.54
CA LEU A 119 9.92 20.07 17.23
C LEU A 119 9.77 19.21 18.50
N LEU A 120 8.66 18.48 18.58
CA LEU A 120 8.43 17.43 19.59
C LEU A 120 9.27 16.18 19.30
N GLY A 121 9.43 15.28 20.28
CA GLY A 121 10.33 14.13 20.20
C GLY A 121 10.21 13.29 18.92
N GLY A 122 8.98 12.88 18.55
CA GLY A 122 8.75 12.11 17.32
C GLY A 122 9.06 12.88 16.03
N ALA A 123 8.91 14.21 16.03
CA ALA A 123 9.26 15.06 14.90
C ALA A 123 10.78 15.23 14.73
N ARG A 124 11.54 15.23 15.84
CA ARG A 124 13.01 15.22 15.80
C ARG A 124 13.56 13.93 15.21
N ASP A 125 12.94 12.80 15.50
CA ASP A 125 13.33 11.51 14.94
C ASP A 125 13.09 11.46 13.43
N LEU A 126 11.90 11.90 12.98
CA LEU A 126 11.59 12.01 11.56
C LEU A 126 12.56 12.95 10.82
N ARG A 127 12.85 14.12 11.40
CA ARG A 127 13.86 15.06 10.87
C ARG A 127 15.20 14.38 10.64
N ARG A 128 15.72 13.66 11.64
CA ARG A 128 17.01 12.94 11.52
C ARG A 128 16.99 11.90 10.40
N LYS A 129 15.87 11.18 10.24
CA LYS A 129 15.72 10.20 9.16
C LYS A 129 15.70 10.86 7.77
N LEU A 130 14.93 11.94 7.61
CA LEU A 130 14.85 12.69 6.34
C LEU A 130 16.21 13.26 5.93
N ILE A 131 16.94 13.91 6.85
CA ILE A 131 18.28 14.43 6.57
C ILE A 131 19.24 13.31 6.15
N ALA A 132 19.19 12.15 6.81
CA ALA A 132 20.07 11.02 6.49
C ALA A 132 19.86 10.42 5.08
N LEU A 133 18.69 10.67 4.47
CA LEU A 133 18.38 10.21 3.11
C LEU A 133 19.02 11.08 2.02
N VAL A 134 19.31 12.35 2.29
CA VAL A 134 19.74 13.31 1.27
C VAL A 134 21.23 13.62 1.44
N PRO A 135 22.10 13.21 0.49
CA PRO A 135 23.52 13.48 0.61
C PRO A 135 23.82 14.98 0.54
N GLY A 136 24.70 15.45 1.43
CA GLY A 136 25.22 16.82 1.42
C GLY A 136 24.42 17.87 2.18
N GLU A 137 23.38 17.49 2.93
CA GLU A 137 22.64 18.38 3.84
C GLU A 137 23.08 18.12 5.30
N VAL A 138 23.93 18.99 5.85
CA VAL A 138 24.19 19.21 7.31
C VAL A 138 24.57 20.68 7.51
#